data_AF-A0A511YMZ7-F1
#
_entry.id   AF-A0A511YMZ7-F1
#
_cell.length_a   1.000
_cell.length_b   1.000
_cell.length_c   1.000
_cell.angle_alpha   90.00
_cell.angle_beta   90.00
_cell.angle_gamma   90.00
#
_symmetry.space_group_name_H-M   'P 1'
#
loop_
_entity.id
_entity.type
_entity.pdbx_description
1 polymer ?
#
loop_
_entity_poly.entity_id
_entity_poly.type
_entity_poly.pdbx_seq_one_letter_code
_entity_poly.pdbx_strand_id
1 'polypeptide(L)' 'MEIKISLDEYADVPFIKKLLSQIKGITNIEVSEEDKTYSWEEIESSDEFEKLIDKSRSQIKNGEYQECSEEFINSVFKR' A
#
# COMPACT_ATOMS: atom_id res chain seq x y z
N MET A 1 -10.67 -9.23 -26.89
CA MET A 1 -11.60 -8.17 -26.44
C MET A 1 -11.33 -7.94 -24.97
N GLU A 2 -11.39 -6.70 -24.51
CA GLU A 2 -11.05 -6.33 -23.13
C GLU A 2 -12.21 -5.50 -22.56
N ILE A 3 -12.56 -5.76 -21.29
CA ILE A 3 -13.56 -5.01 -20.53
C ILE A 3 -12.88 -4.56 -19.25
N LYS A 4 -12.96 -3.26 -18.93
CA LYS A 4 -12.48 -2.69 -17.68
C LYS A 4 -13.66 -2.28 -16.81
N ILE A 5 -13.59 -2.60 -15.52
CA ILE A 5 -14.62 -2.27 -14.53
C ILE A 5 -13.91 -1.57 -13.38
N SER A 6 -14.36 -0.36 -13.06
CA SER A 6 -13.91 0.37 -11.86
C SER A 6 -14.86 0.06 -10.72
N LEU A 7 -14.31 -0.29 -9.57
CA LEU A 7 -15.03 -0.63 -8.35
C LEU A 7 -14.64 0.35 -7.25
N ASP A 8 -15.57 0.65 -6.35
CA ASP A 8 -15.27 1.43 -5.16
C ASP A 8 -14.71 0.56 -4.02
N GLU A 9 -14.28 1.20 -2.93
CA GLU A 9 -13.67 0.57 -1.77
C GLU A 9 -14.58 -0.42 -1.01
N TYR A 10 -15.90 -0.36 -1.24
CA TYR A 10 -16.89 -1.23 -0.58
C TYR A 10 -17.31 -2.42 -1.45
N ALA A 11 -16.76 -2.52 -2.66
CA ALA A 11 -17.11 -3.60 -3.57
C ALA A 11 -16.63 -4.97 -3.06
N ASP A 12 -17.52 -5.95 -3.07
CA ASP A 12 -17.18 -7.34 -2.78
C ASP A 12 -16.44 -7.95 -3.98
N VAL A 13 -15.14 -7.66 -4.07
CA VAL A 13 -14.24 -8.16 -5.12
C VAL A 13 -14.29 -9.70 -5.22
N PRO A 14 -14.26 -10.47 -4.11
CA PRO A 14 -14.43 -11.93 -4.17
C PRO A 14 -15.73 -12.37 -4.88
N PHE A 15 -16.85 -11.74 -4.53
CA PHE A 15 -18.15 -12.04 -5.15
C PHE A 15 -18.18 -11.68 -6.64
N ILE A 16 -17.67 -10.50 -7.00
CA ILE A 16 -17.61 -10.03 -8.40
C ILE A 16 -16.74 -10.97 -9.23
N LYS A 17 -15.57 -11.37 -8.72
CA LYS A 17 -14.70 -12.33 -9.38
C LYS A 17 -15.40 -13.67 -9.61
N LYS A 18 -16.16 -14.15 -8.62
CA LYS A 18 -16.96 -15.37 -8.75
C LYS A 18 -18.03 -15.24 -9.84
N LEU A 19 -18.75 -14.13 -9.89
CA LEU A 19 -19.75 -13.88 -10.95
C LEU A 19 -19.11 -13.87 -12.33
N LEU A 20 -18.01 -13.13 -12.52
CA LEU A 20 -17.32 -13.05 -13.80
C LEU A 20 -16.80 -14.42 -14.24
N SER A 21 -16.26 -15.23 -13.33
CA SER A 21 -15.74 -16.57 -13.65
C SER A 21 -16.79 -17.53 -14.24
N GLN A 22 -18.08 -17.27 -14.01
CA GLN A 22 -19.17 -18.10 -14.53
C GLN A 22 -19.56 -17.75 -15.98
N ILE A 23 -19.10 -16.61 -16.51
CA ILE A 23 -19.46 -16.13 -17.84
C ILE A 23 -18.62 -16.87 -18.90
N LYS A 24 -19.30 -17.61 -19.78
CA LYS A 24 -18.67 -18.33 -20.88
C LYS A 24 -17.96 -17.35 -21.82
N GLY A 25 -16.65 -17.53 -22.00
CA GLY A 25 -15.83 -16.68 -22.85
C GLY A 25 -14.90 -15.73 -22.10
N ILE A 26 -15.01 -15.62 -20.78
CA ILE A 26 -13.99 -14.95 -19.97
C ILE A 26 -12.79 -15.89 -19.81
N THR A 27 -11.62 -15.42 -20.24
CA THR A 27 -10.37 -16.19 -20.22
C THR A 27 -9.45 -15.82 -19.07
N ASN A 28 -9.52 -14.57 -18.59
CA ASN A 28 -8.68 -14.06 -17.51
C ASN A 28 -9.42 -12.97 -16.73
N ILE A 29 -9.16 -12.89 -15.42
CA ILE A 29 -9.69 -11.85 -14.51
C ILE A 29 -8.53 -11.34 -13.69
N GLU A 30 -8.14 -10.09 -13.94
CA GLU A 30 -7.06 -9.39 -13.22
C GLU A 30 -7.66 -8.35 -12.28
N VAL A 31 -7.16 -8.32 -11.06
CA VAL A 31 -7.51 -7.30 -10.06
C VAL A 31 -6.25 -6.48 -9.85
N SER A 32 -6.26 -5.23 -10.34
CA SER A 32 -5.18 -4.29 -10.09
C SER A 32 -5.35 -3.71 -8.70
N GLU A 33 -4.43 -4.03 -7.79
CA GLU A 33 -4.40 -3.52 -6.40
C GLU A 33 -3.63 -2.19 -6.29
N GLU A 34 -3.60 -1.37 -7.36
CA GLU A 34 -2.84 -0.11 -7.37
C GLU A 34 -3.33 0.90 -6.31
N ASP A 35 -4.55 0.73 -5.78
CA ASP A 35 -5.18 1.58 -4.76
C ASP A 35 -5.43 0.86 -3.43
N LYS A 36 -4.62 -0.14 -3.04
CA LYS A 36 -4.70 -0.69 -1.69
C LYS A 36 -4.30 0.38 -0.66
N THR A 37 -5.30 0.90 0.04
CA THR A 37 -5.10 1.75 1.21
C THR A 37 -4.91 0.82 2.42
N TYR A 38 -3.66 0.64 2.86
CA TYR A 38 -3.38 -0.11 4.08
C TYR A 38 -3.86 0.66 5.30
N SER A 39 -4.51 -0.03 6.24
CA SER A 39 -4.77 0.52 7.57
C SER A 39 -3.47 0.70 8.36
N TRP A 40 -3.50 1.57 9.38
CA TRP A 40 -2.33 1.76 10.24
C TRP A 40 -1.98 0.49 11.01
N GLU A 41 -2.98 -0.28 11.42
CA GLU A 41 -2.82 -1.55 12.13
C GLU A 41 -2.12 -2.60 11.26
N GLU A 42 -2.42 -2.64 9.95
CA GLU A 42 -1.73 -3.50 8.98
C GLU A 42 -0.27 -3.07 8.76
N ILE A 43 0.00 -1.77 8.71
CA ILE A 43 1.36 -1.25 8.57
C ILE A 43 2.18 -1.53 9.83
N GLU A 44 1.64 -1.21 11.01
CA GLU A 44 2.34 -1.36 12.29
C GLU A 44 2.69 -2.82 12.59
N SER A 45 1.82 -3.75 12.21
CA SER A 45 2.03 -5.19 12.40
C SER A 45 2.94 -5.84 11.36
N SER A 46 3.43 -5.10 10.36
CA SER A 46 4.29 -5.64 9.31
C SER A 46 5.75 -5.82 9.74
N ASP A 47 6.37 -6.90 9.27
CA ASP A 47 7.80 -7.17 9.47
C ASP A 47 8.68 -6.05 8.89
N GLU A 48 8.25 -5.42 7.79
CA GLU A 48 8.91 -4.28 7.17
C GLU A 48 8.95 -3.08 8.10
N PHE A 49 7.84 -2.79 8.78
CA PHE A 49 7.75 -1.69 9.74
C PHE A 49 8.65 -1.96 10.95
N GLU A 50 8.64 -3.18 11.48
CA GLU A 50 9.52 -3.57 12.59
C GLU A 50 11.01 -3.36 12.24
N LYS A 51 11.44 -3.83 11.07
CA LYS A 51 12.82 -3.62 10.57
C LYS A 51 13.17 -2.14 10.41
N LEU A 52 12.22 -1.32 9.97
CA LEU A 52 12.42 0.11 9.80
C LEU A 52 12.63 0.82 11.14
N ILE A 53 11.84 0.46 12.16
CA ILE A 53 11.99 0.97 13.52
C ILE A 53 13.34 0.56 14.13
N ASP A 54 13.75 -0.70 13.97
CA ASP A 54 15.04 -1.19 14.49
C ASP A 54 16.24 -0.49 13.83
N LYS A 55 16.15 -0.27 12.52
CA LYS A 55 17.14 0.53 11.79
C LYS A 55 17.20 1.96 12.34
N SER A 56 16.05 2.61 12.50
CA SER A 56 15.98 3.98 13.04
C SER A 56 16.62 4.08 14.44
N ARG A 57 16.31 3.13 15.33
CA ARG A 57 16.93 3.06 16.68
C ARG A 57 18.45 2.91 16.60
N SER A 58 18.96 2.13 15.67
CA SER A 58 20.39 1.92 15.48
C SER A 58 21.09 3.19 14.96
N GLN A 59 20.47 3.89 14.01
CA GLN A 59 20.96 5.16 13.48
C GLN A 59 21.07 6.23 14.57
N ILE A 60 20.04 6.36 15.42
CA ILE A 60 20.07 7.28 16.57
C ILE A 60 21.24 6.97 17.50
N LYS A 61 21.45 5.68 17.84
CA LYS A 61 22.58 5.25 18.69
C LYS A 61 23.94 5.60 18.08
N ASN A 62 24.05 5.55 16.76
CA ASN A 62 25.28 5.86 16.03
C ASN A 62 25.48 7.36 15.77
N GLY A 63 24.54 8.22 16.19
CA GLY A 63 24.58 9.65 15.88
C GLY A 63 24.19 9.97 14.43
N GLU A 64 23.64 9.01 13.69
CA GLU A 64 23.12 9.17 12.34
C GLU A 64 21.69 9.73 12.38
N TYR A 65 21.55 10.96 12.85
CA TYR A 65 20.27 11.66 12.86
C TYR A 65 20.42 13.05 12.27
N GLN A 66 19.32 13.56 11.74
CA GLN A 66 19.19 14.95 11.30
C GLN A 66 18.19 15.64 12.21
N GLU A 67 18.50 16.88 12.63
CA GLU A 67 17.54 17.67 13.38
C GLU A 67 16.33 17.99 12.52
N CYS A 68 15.15 17.95 13.13
CA CYS A 68 13.91 18.33 12.47
C CYS A 68 13.93 19.85 12.25
N SER A 69 14.04 20.28 11.00
CA SER A 69 13.97 21.68 10.59
C SER A 69 12.87 21.88 9.55
N GLU A 70 12.36 23.10 9.42
CA GLU A 70 11.40 23.43 8.34
C GLU A 70 11.98 23.14 6.96
N GLU A 71 13.27 23.43 6.74
CA GLU A 71 13.97 23.11 5.49
C GLU A 71 14.00 21.61 5.21
N PHE A 72 14.27 20.79 6.24
CA PHE A 72 14.25 19.34 6.12
C PHE A 72 12.84 18.85 5.77
N ILE A 73 11.82 19.30 6.49
CA ILE A 73 10.42 18.94 6.24
C ILE A 73 10.00 19.34 4.81
N ASN A 74 10.35 20.54 4.36
CA ASN A 74 10.06 21.01 3.00
C ASN A 74 10.79 20.16 1.95
N SER A 75 12.04 19.73 2.21
CA SER A 75 12.78 18.85 1.31
C SER A 75 12.17 17.45 1.18
N VAL A 76 11.65 16.89 2.27
CA VAL A 76 11.07 15.54 2.32
C VAL A 76 9.69 15.52 1.65
N PHE A 77 8.84 16.48 2.00
CA PHE A 77 7.46 16.53 1.54
C PHE A 77 7.27 17.36 0.26
N LYS A 78 8.35 17.93 -0.30
CA LYS A 78 8.34 18.80 -1.49
C LYS A 78 7.25 19.89 -1.38
N ARG A 79 7.14 20.49 -0.19
CA ARG A 79 6.19 21.56 0.12
C ARG A 79 6.81 22.93 -0.11
#